data_AF-D7E9F6-F1
#
_entry.id   AF-D7E9F6-F1
#
_cell.length_a   1.000
_cell.length_b   1.000
_cell.length_c   1.000
_cell.angle_alpha   90.00
_cell.angle_beta   90.00
_cell.angle_gamma   90.00
#
_symmetry.space_group_name_H-M   'P 1'
#
loop_
_entity.id
_entity.type
_entity.pdbx_description
1 polymer ?
#
loop_
_entity_poly.entity_id
_entity_poly.type
_entity_poly.pdbx_seq_one_letter_code
_entity_poly.pdbx_strand_id
1 'polypeptide(L)' 'MTEDINKDKLEHLLEHWIEHNKNHSQSFNEWGNRIRQAGFEKVADELLEAEQKMDECTQILERAKEKMDNE' A
#
# COMPACT_ATOMS: atom_id res chain seq x y z
N MET A 1 14.85 -6.53 22.70
CA MET A 1 15.39 -7.60 21.85
C MET A 1 15.33 -7.05 20.44
N THR A 2 16.46 -6.66 19.86
CA THR A 2 16.52 -6.39 18.42
C THR A 2 16.24 -7.72 17.75
N GLU A 3 15.10 -7.83 17.07
CA GLU A 3 14.87 -8.99 16.22
C GLU A 3 16.00 -9.05 15.20
N ASP A 4 16.62 -10.21 15.02
CA ASP A 4 17.61 -10.40 13.96
C ASP A 4 16.92 -10.16 12.62
N ILE A 5 17.39 -9.12 11.94
CA ILE A 5 16.97 -8.79 10.58
C ILE A 5 17.83 -9.64 9.65
N ASN A 6 17.21 -10.54 8.91
CA ASN A 6 17.87 -11.33 7.85
C ASN A 6 17.13 -11.14 6.52
N LYS A 7 17.76 -11.58 5.41
CA LYS A 7 17.24 -11.38 4.05
C LYS A 7 15.84 -11.97 3.88
N ASP A 8 15.64 -13.23 4.25
CA ASP A 8 14.35 -13.93 4.13
C ASP A 8 13.23 -13.24 4.91
N LYS A 9 13.53 -12.76 6.13
CA LYS A 9 12.57 -12.03 6.96
C LYS A 9 12.20 -10.68 6.35
N LEU A 10 13.18 -9.94 5.81
CA LEU A 10 12.91 -8.67 5.13
C LEU A 10 12.08 -8.88 3.86
N GLU A 11 12.39 -9.91 3.07
CA GLU A 11 11.65 -10.23 1.86
C GLU A 11 10.20 -10.56 2.18
N HIS A 12 9.96 -11.42 3.18
CA HIS A 12 8.61 -11.77 3.63
C HIS A 12 7.83 -10.54 4.13
N LEU A 13 8.47 -9.64 4.88
CA LEU A 13 7.84 -8.40 5.34
C LEU A 13 7.46 -7.48 4.19
N LEU A 14 8.36 -7.29 3.21
CA LEU A 14 8.09 -6.45 2.05
C LEU A 14 6.94 -7.02 1.20
N GLU A 15 6.93 -8.33 0.95
CA GLU A 15 5.83 -8.99 0.24
C GLU A 15 4.50 -8.79 0.96
N HIS A 16 4.47 -9.02 2.28
CA HIS A 16 3.28 -8.85 3.09
C HIS A 16 2.75 -7.40 3.04
N TRP A 17 3.63 -6.41 3.17
CA TRP A 17 3.23 -5.00 3.12
C TRP A 17 2.77 -4.58 1.72
N ILE A 18 3.42 -5.05 0.65
CA ILE A 18 2.99 -4.81 -0.73
C ILE A 18 1.58 -5.36 -0.96
N GLU A 19 1.32 -6.60 -0.56
CA GLU A 19 0.00 -7.21 -0.68
C GLU A 19 -1.06 -6.44 0.11
N HIS A 20 -0.74 -6.08 1.36
CA HIS A 20 -1.65 -5.35 2.23
C HIS A 20 -1.98 -3.96 1.69
N ASN A 21 -0.97 -3.24 1.17
CA ASN A 21 -1.17 -1.93 0.56
C ASN A 21 -2.07 -2.02 -0.68
N LYS A 22 -1.87 -3.03 -1.55
CA LYS A 22 -2.73 -3.26 -2.72
C LYS A 22 -4.18 -3.51 -2.32
N ASN A 23 -4.41 -4.31 -1.27
CA ASN A 23 -5.75 -4.56 -0.74
C ASN A 23 -6.40 -3.28 -0.17
N HIS A 24 -5.62 -2.44 0.51
CA HIS A 24 -6.10 -1.15 1.02
C HIS A 24 -6.41 -0.16 -0.09
N SER A 25 -5.52 -0.03 -1.08
CA SER A 25 -5.71 0.79 -2.27
C SER A 25 -7.02 0.43 -2.98
N GLN A 26 -7.23 -0.84 -3.30
CA GLN A 26 -8.48 -1.31 -3.90
C GLN A 26 -9.71 -0.97 -3.04
N SER A 27 -9.64 -1.21 -1.73
CA SER A 27 -10.74 -0.92 -0.81
C SER A 27 -11.06 0.58 -0.76
N PHE A 28 -10.04 1.44 -0.72
CA PHE A 28 -10.21 2.88 -0.69
C PHE A 28 -10.79 3.41 -1.99
N ASN A 29 -10.37 2.86 -3.14
CA ASN A 29 -10.95 3.18 -4.45
C ASN A 29 -12.44 2.81 -4.51
N GLU A 30 -12.78 1.57 -4.15
CA GLU A 30 -14.16 1.08 -4.16
C GLU A 30 -15.07 1.92 -3.26
N TRP A 31 -14.64 2.21 -2.03
CA TRP A 31 -15.41 3.00 -1.09
C TRP A 31 -15.44 4.48 -1.44
N GLY A 32 -14.34 5.05 -1.94
CA GLY A 32 -14.30 6.44 -2.41
C GLY A 32 -15.36 6.67 -3.49
N ASN A 33 -15.47 5.77 -4.46
CA ASN A 33 -16.50 5.82 -5.49
C ASN A 33 -17.93 5.71 -4.93
N ARG A 34 -18.16 4.78 -3.99
CA ARG A 34 -19.49 4.61 -3.35
C ARG A 34 -19.89 5.82 -2.51
N ILE A 35 -18.94 6.40 -1.77
CA ILE A 35 -19.14 7.59 -0.93
C ILE A 35 -19.43 8.81 -1.80
N ARG A 36 -18.76 8.92 -2.96
CA ARG A 36 -19.04 9.98 -3.95
C ARG A 36 -20.47 9.85 -4.49
N GLN A 37 -20.90 8.65 -4.86
CA GLN A 37 -22.28 8.39 -5.30
C GLN A 37 -23.32 8.70 -4.22
N ALA A 38 -22.96 8.58 -2.94
CA ALA A 38 -23.81 8.95 -1.81
C ALA A 38 -23.83 10.47 -1.51
N GLY A 39 -23.14 11.30 -2.30
CA GLY A 39 -23.15 12.76 -2.18
C GLY A 39 -22.08 13.36 -1.26
N PHE A 40 -21.17 12.55 -0.72
CA PHE A 40 -20.10 12.99 0.18
C PHE A 40 -18.80 13.26 -0.58
N GLU A 41 -18.83 14.19 -1.54
CA GLU A 41 -17.75 14.41 -2.50
C GLU A 41 -16.39 14.68 -1.84
N LYS A 42 -16.33 15.58 -0.85
CA LYS A 42 -15.08 15.87 -0.13
C LYS A 42 -14.50 14.67 0.61
N VAL A 43 -15.34 13.80 1.16
CA VAL A 43 -14.87 12.59 1.87
C VAL A 43 -14.35 11.57 0.86
N ALA A 44 -15.03 11.45 -0.28
CA ALA A 44 -14.56 10.60 -1.37
C ALA A 44 -13.20 11.07 -1.92
N ASP A 45 -12.99 12.38 -2.04
CA ASP A 45 -11.72 12.95 -2.51
C ASP A 45 -10.55 12.55 -1.59
N GLU A 46 -10.73 12.67 -0.26
CA GLU A 46 -9.72 12.25 0.73
C GLU A 46 -9.45 10.74 0.68
N LEU A 47 -10.47 9.90 0.45
CA LEU A 47 -10.26 8.46 0.30
C LEU A 47 -9.51 8.10 -0.99
N LEU A 48 -9.82 8.78 -2.10
CA LEU A 48 -9.13 8.58 -3.36
C LEU A 48 -7.69 9.11 -3.30
N GLU A 49 -7.43 10.18 -2.55
CA GLU A 49 -6.05 10.60 -2.26
C GLU A 49 -5.31 9.57 -1.41
N ALA A 50 -5.97 9.00 -0.39
CA ALA A 50 -5.38 7.94 0.43
C ALA A 50 -5.04 6.68 -0.40
N GLU A 51 -5.88 6.32 -1.38
CA GLU A 51 -5.58 5.28 -2.36
C GLU A 51 -4.30 5.59 -3.15
N GLN A 52 -4.19 6.78 -3.73
CA GLN A 52 -3.00 7.18 -4.50
C GLN A 52 -1.73 7.11 -3.65
N LYS A 53 -1.80 7.57 -2.39
CA LYS A 53 -0.67 7.48 -1.45
C LYS A 53 -0.31 6.05 -1.10
N MET A 54 -1.29 5.16 -1.04
CA MET A 54 -1.05 3.73 -0.82
C MET A 54 -0.35 3.08 -2.04
N ASP A 55 -0.74 3.46 -3.25
CA ASP A 55 -0.08 3.02 -4.48
C ASP A 55 1.36 3.54 -4.59
N GLU A 56 1.59 4.83 -4.30
CA GLU A 56 2.94 5.42 -4.24
C GLU A 56 3.82 4.68 -3.22
N CYS A 57 3.26 4.35 -2.04
CA CYS A 57 3.94 3.57 -1.01
C CYS A 57 4.30 2.18 -1.53
N THR A 58 3.36 1.49 -2.18
CA THR A 58 3.56 0.17 -2.79
C THR A 58 4.72 0.17 -3.78
N GLN A 59 4.79 1.17 -4.67
CA GLN A 59 5.88 1.29 -5.65
C GLN A 59 7.25 1.49 -4.99
N ILE A 60 7.30 2.21 -3.85
CA ILE A 60 8.54 2.37 -3.08
C ILE A 60 8.97 1.03 -2.49
N LEU A 61 8.03 0.25 -1.94
CA LEU A 61 8.31 -1.06 -1.36
C LEU A 61 8.73 -2.08 -2.42
N GLU A 62 8.12 -2.07 -3.60
CA GLU A 62 8.52 -2.91 -4.74
C GLU A 62 9.98 -2.61 -5.14
N ARG A 63 10.35 -1.32 -5.26
CA ARG A 63 11.76 -0.93 -5.50
C ARG A 63 12.71 -1.33 -4.37
N ALA A 64 12.23 -1.34 -3.12
CA ALA A 64 13.04 -1.82 -2.00
C ALA A 64 13.30 -3.33 -2.12
N LYS A 65 12.28 -4.11 -2.49
CA LYS A 65 12.40 -5.55 -2.75
C LYS A 65 13.34 -5.84 -3.91
N GLU A 66 13.20 -5.13 -5.04
CA GLU A 66 14.09 -5.29 -6.21
C GLU A 66 15.57 -5.06 -5.87
N LYS A 67 15.88 -4.13 -4.96
CA LYS A 67 17.27 -3.91 -4.53
C LYS A 67 17.84 -5.08 -3.72
N MET A 68 17.01 -5.81 -2.99
CA MET A 68 17.44 -7.01 -2.27
C MET A 68 17.78 -8.16 -3.21
N ASP A 69 17.14 -8.23 -4.38
CA ASP A 69 17.41 -9.26 -5.40
C ASP A 69 18.69 -8.97 -6.20
N ASN A 70 19.09 -7.69 -6.26
CA ASN A 70 20.27 -7.21 -6.97
C ASN A 70 21.53 -7.05 -6.09
N GLU A 71 21.46 -7.44 -4.81
CA GLU A 71 22.57 -7.55 -3.85
C GLU A 71 22.97 -9.01 -3.60
#